data_AF-A0A849QKV1-F1
#
_entry.id   AF-A0A849QKV1-F1
#
_cell.length_a   1.000
_cell.length_b   1.000
_cell.length_c   1.000
_cell.angle_alpha   90.00
_cell.angle_beta   90.00
_cell.angle_gamma   90.00
#
_symmetry.space_group_name_H-M   'P 1'
#
loop_
_entity.id
_entity.type
_entity.pdbx_description
1 polymer ?
#
loop_
_entity_poly.entity_id
_entity_poly.type
_entity_poly.pdbx_seq_one_letter_code
_entity_poly.pdbx_strand_id
1 'polypeptide(L)'
;MRNIFGGLVGALVGSSMIAILLALPPTEYPSQFGLFWIIFSGSDSLLASAAGLLSSTTWMLYVMAWIAIGLVTAPFAKSEWNAMRTALWVGVFISAFAVSSTFLLDPSFWTIDRDARNIYLVLQFASGIAHSLLSLISSIPLATLLQKARRESDAPPPIKIETVCQCGAVFKSAPLMCAECGRSLRNESEVV
;
A
#
# COMPACT_ATOMS: atom_id res chain seq x y z
N MET A 1 -7.48 -4.39 6.73
CA MET A 1 -6.24 -5.19 6.64
C MET A 1 -5.57 -5.18 5.27
N ARG A 2 -6.29 -5.02 4.15
CA ARG A 2 -5.71 -5.08 2.79
C ARG A 2 -4.50 -4.14 2.57
N ASN A 3 -4.54 -2.93 3.12
CA ASN A 3 -3.44 -1.97 2.99
C ASN A 3 -2.18 -2.39 3.76
N ILE A 4 -2.34 -3.03 4.93
CA ILE A 4 -1.21 -3.57 5.72
C ILE A 4 -0.55 -4.70 4.93
N PHE A 5 -1.36 -5.64 4.43
CA PHE A 5 -0.85 -6.76 3.63
C PHE A 5 -0.18 -6.27 2.34
N GLY A 6 -0.79 -5.32 1.63
CA GLY A 6 -0.16 -4.68 0.47
C GLY A 6 1.16 -4.01 0.81
N GLY A 7 1.22 -3.30 1.95
CA GLY A 7 2.45 -2.67 2.44
C GLY A 7 3.56 -3.69 2.72
N LEU A 8 3.22 -4.81 3.35
CA LEU A 8 4.18 -5.90 3.62
C LEU A 8 4.71 -6.51 2.32
N VAL A 9 3.82 -6.85 1.38
CA VAL A 9 4.21 -7.41 0.07
C VAL A 9 5.09 -6.43 -0.70
N GLY A 10 4.72 -5.14 -0.71
CA GLY A 10 5.51 -4.08 -1.34
C GLY A 10 6.90 -3.96 -0.73
N ALA A 11 7.02 -3.99 0.60
CA ALA A 11 8.30 -3.93 1.30
C ALA A 11 9.19 -5.15 0.99
N LEU A 12 8.62 -6.36 0.99
CA LEU A 12 9.37 -7.59 0.67
C LEU A 12 9.89 -7.60 -0.77
N VAL A 13 9.02 -7.26 -1.74
CA VAL A 13 9.41 -7.20 -3.16
C VAL A 13 10.42 -6.08 -3.38
N GLY A 14 10.18 -4.90 -2.85
CA GLY A 14 11.06 -3.75 -2.99
C GLY A 14 12.47 -4.02 -2.45
N SER A 15 12.55 -4.53 -1.22
CA SER A 15 13.82 -4.82 -0.55
C SER A 15 14.60 -5.89 -1.30
N SER A 16 13.94 -6.99 -1.65
CA SER A 16 14.58 -8.07 -2.41
C SER A 16 15.05 -7.58 -3.78
N MET A 17 14.23 -6.79 -4.47
CA MET A 17 14.55 -6.31 -5.81
C MET A 17 15.71 -5.31 -5.80
N ILE A 18 15.74 -4.33 -4.88
CA ILE A 18 16.86 -3.38 -4.84
C ILE A 18 18.17 -4.08 -4.49
N ALA A 19 18.14 -5.10 -3.61
CA ALA A 19 19.32 -5.85 -3.25
C ALA A 19 19.91 -6.61 -4.44
N ILE A 20 19.05 -7.18 -5.30
CA ILE A 20 19.45 -7.84 -6.55
C ILE A 20 19.95 -6.81 -7.56
N LEU A 21 19.22 -5.71 -7.76
CA LEU A 21 19.57 -4.67 -8.75
C LEU A 21 20.92 -4.00 -8.43
N LEU A 22 21.21 -3.78 -7.16
CA LEU A 22 22.50 -3.23 -6.71
C LEU A 22 23.59 -4.29 -6.58
N ALA A 23 23.28 -5.57 -6.79
CA ALA A 23 24.17 -6.71 -6.57
C ALA A 23 24.85 -6.64 -5.19
N LEU A 24 24.07 -6.38 -4.13
CA LEU A 24 24.60 -6.23 -2.78
C LEU A 24 25.30 -7.51 -2.33
N PRO A 25 26.47 -7.41 -1.67
CA PRO A 25 27.13 -8.58 -1.11
C PRO A 25 26.28 -9.16 0.03
N PRO A 26 26.26 -10.51 0.20
CA PRO A 26 25.60 -11.14 1.33
C PRO A 26 26.17 -10.60 2.64
N THR A 27 25.29 -10.02 3.47
CA THR A 27 25.68 -9.56 4.81
C THR A 27 25.62 -10.73 5.78
N GLU A 28 26.64 -10.89 6.63
CA GLU A 28 26.72 -11.98 7.60
C GLU A 28 25.83 -11.70 8.81
N TYR A 29 24.62 -12.27 8.81
CA TYR A 29 23.73 -12.29 9.96
C TYR A 29 23.93 -13.55 10.80
N PRO A 30 23.45 -13.59 12.06
CA PRO A 30 23.40 -14.82 12.84
C PRO A 30 22.72 -15.96 12.05
N SER A 31 23.21 -17.19 12.22
CA SER A 31 22.84 -18.34 11.37
C SER A 31 21.34 -18.56 11.16
N GLN A 32 20.50 -18.21 12.14
CA GLN A 32 19.05 -18.35 12.09
C GLN A 32 18.38 -17.36 11.12
N PHE A 33 19.05 -16.24 10.82
CA PHE A 33 18.53 -15.14 10.01
C PHE A 33 19.23 -14.98 8.67
N GLY A 34 20.25 -15.81 8.39
CA GLY A 34 21.03 -15.73 7.15
C GLY A 34 20.17 -15.77 5.88
N LEU A 35 19.05 -16.50 5.87
CA LEU A 35 18.16 -16.57 4.71
C LEU A 35 17.44 -15.24 4.39
N PHE A 36 17.27 -14.37 5.38
CA PHE A 36 16.55 -13.09 5.24
C PHE A 36 17.47 -11.91 4.93
N TRP A 37 18.76 -12.15 4.71
CA TRP A 37 19.76 -11.10 4.47
C TRP A 37 19.32 -10.13 3.37
N ILE A 38 18.74 -10.65 2.29
CA ILE A 38 18.34 -9.87 1.11
C ILE A 38 17.25 -8.84 1.45
N ILE A 39 16.35 -9.18 2.37
CA ILE A 39 15.29 -8.29 2.84
C ILE A 39 15.89 -7.21 3.74
N PHE A 40 16.80 -7.58 4.63
CA PHE A 40 17.44 -6.65 5.56
C PHE A 40 18.36 -5.64 4.86
N SER A 41 19.34 -6.12 4.09
CA SER A 41 20.27 -5.26 3.34
C SER A 41 19.54 -4.43 2.28
N GLY A 42 18.51 -5.02 1.66
CA GLY A 42 17.64 -4.32 0.72
C GLY A 42 16.82 -3.20 1.36
N SER A 43 16.27 -3.44 2.55
CA SER A 43 15.51 -2.41 3.29
C SER A 43 16.41 -1.25 3.70
N ASP A 44 17.62 -1.54 4.18
CA ASP A 44 18.61 -0.52 4.52
C ASP A 44 19.00 0.32 3.29
N SER A 45 19.21 -0.35 2.15
CA SER A 45 19.45 0.34 0.88
C SER A 45 18.27 1.23 0.46
N LEU A 46 17.02 0.76 0.58
CA LEU A 46 15.84 1.60 0.30
C LEU A 46 15.75 2.83 1.22
N LEU A 47 16.19 2.74 2.47
CA LEU A 47 16.27 3.91 3.35
C LEU A 47 17.32 4.92 2.88
N ALA A 48 18.39 4.46 2.22
CA ALA A 48 19.40 5.29 1.57
C ALA A 48 18.97 5.84 0.20
N SER A 49 17.67 5.78 -0.16
CA SER A 49 17.16 6.26 -1.46
C SER A 49 17.57 7.69 -1.79
N ALA A 50 17.61 8.61 -0.83
CA ALA A 50 18.03 9.99 -1.09
C ALA A 50 19.46 10.06 -1.65
N ALA A 51 20.40 9.31 -1.06
CA ALA A 51 21.78 9.25 -1.54
C ALA A 51 21.87 8.51 -2.89
N GLY A 52 21.13 7.42 -3.04
CA GLY A 52 21.07 6.66 -4.29
C GLY A 52 20.52 7.45 -5.47
N LEU A 53 19.49 8.27 -5.25
CA LEU A 53 18.88 9.11 -6.28
C LEU A 53 19.78 10.27 -6.74
N LEU A 54 20.71 10.70 -5.90
CA LEU A 54 21.71 11.72 -6.25
C LEU A 54 22.92 11.14 -7.01
N SER A 55 23.07 9.81 -7.02
CA SER A 55 24.16 9.12 -7.71
C SER A 55 23.79 8.82 -9.16
N SER A 56 24.60 9.30 -10.11
CA SER A 56 24.41 9.05 -11.55
C SER A 56 24.43 7.57 -11.94
N THR A 57 25.05 6.71 -11.13
CA THR A 57 25.14 5.27 -11.37
C THR A 57 23.93 4.50 -10.85
N THR A 58 23.37 4.91 -9.70
CA THR A 58 22.36 4.10 -9.00
C THR A 58 20.95 4.66 -9.06
N TRP A 59 20.76 5.95 -9.43
CA TRP A 59 19.45 6.60 -9.40
C TRP A 59 18.38 5.82 -10.18
N MET A 60 18.71 5.29 -11.36
CA MET A 60 17.76 4.56 -12.19
C MET A 60 17.29 3.26 -11.51
N LEU A 61 18.18 2.58 -10.79
CA LEU A 61 17.86 1.36 -10.05
C LEU A 61 16.88 1.66 -8.90
N TYR A 62 17.09 2.76 -8.18
CA TYR A 62 16.17 3.23 -7.13
C TYR A 62 14.81 3.66 -7.69
N VAL A 63 14.77 4.38 -8.81
CA VAL A 63 13.52 4.75 -9.48
C VAL A 63 12.75 3.50 -9.91
N MET A 64 13.42 2.54 -10.53
CA MET A 64 12.79 1.26 -10.91
C MET A 64 12.27 0.50 -9.68
N ALA A 65 13.01 0.52 -8.57
CA ALA A 65 12.55 -0.06 -7.30
C ALA A 65 11.25 0.54 -6.80
N TRP A 66 11.18 1.86 -6.69
CA TRP A 66 9.97 2.54 -6.23
C TRP A 66 8.78 2.37 -7.20
N ILE A 67 9.04 2.36 -8.50
CA ILE A 67 8.00 2.06 -9.50
C ILE A 67 7.46 0.65 -9.29
N ALA A 68 8.32 -0.37 -9.16
CA ALA A 68 7.88 -1.75 -8.98
C ALA A 68 7.09 -1.94 -7.67
N ILE A 69 7.54 -1.33 -6.57
CA ILE A 69 6.80 -1.33 -5.29
C ILE A 69 5.40 -0.75 -5.50
N GLY A 70 5.28 0.38 -6.19
CA GLY A 70 3.98 0.98 -6.47
C GLY A 70 3.09 0.11 -7.37
N LEU A 71 3.66 -0.55 -8.38
CA LEU A 71 2.91 -1.46 -9.25
C LEU A 71 2.36 -2.67 -8.49
N VAL A 72 3.17 -3.28 -7.62
CA VAL A 72 2.77 -4.43 -6.81
C VAL A 72 1.75 -4.07 -5.74
N THR A 73 1.82 -2.85 -5.20
CA THR A 73 0.88 -2.39 -4.15
C THR A 73 -0.45 -1.88 -4.70
N ALA A 74 -0.50 -1.41 -5.95
CA ALA A 74 -1.70 -0.84 -6.56
C ALA A 74 -2.96 -1.73 -6.52
N PRO A 75 -2.89 -3.06 -6.78
CA PRO A 75 -4.07 -3.94 -6.69
C PRO A 75 -4.72 -3.97 -5.32
N PHE A 76 -3.97 -3.60 -4.26
CA PHE A 76 -4.44 -3.53 -2.89
C PHE A 76 -5.12 -2.18 -2.57
N ALA A 77 -4.91 -1.13 -3.36
CA ALA A 77 -5.57 0.16 -3.20
C ALA A 77 -6.96 0.19 -3.89
N LYS A 78 -8.03 0.46 -3.13
CA LYS A 78 -9.39 0.68 -3.70
C LYS A 78 -9.69 2.15 -4.01
N SER A 79 -8.86 3.06 -3.52
CA SER A 79 -8.98 4.51 -3.64
C SER A 79 -7.59 5.13 -3.49
N GLU A 80 -7.42 6.39 -3.89
CA GLU A 80 -6.17 7.12 -3.75
C GLU A 80 -5.70 7.18 -2.29
N TRP A 81 -6.63 7.43 -1.36
CA TRP A 81 -6.36 7.40 0.07
C TRP A 81 -5.88 6.03 0.56
N ASN A 82 -6.39 4.93 -0.02
CA ASN A 82 -5.89 3.59 0.29
C ASN A 82 -4.50 3.34 -0.30
N ALA A 83 -4.16 3.92 -1.44
CA ALA A 83 -2.81 3.87 -2.01
C ALA A 83 -1.83 4.59 -1.07
N MET A 84 -2.16 5.80 -0.61
CA MET A 84 -1.37 6.54 0.39
C MET A 84 -1.17 5.72 1.66
N ARG A 85 -2.23 5.16 2.25
CA ARG A 85 -2.12 4.30 3.43
C ARG A 85 -1.22 3.08 3.19
N THR A 86 -1.30 2.47 2.01
CA THR A 86 -0.48 1.31 1.66
C THR A 86 1.00 1.71 1.54
N ALA A 87 1.30 2.85 0.92
CA ALA A 87 2.65 3.41 0.87
C ALA A 87 3.21 3.69 2.27
N LEU A 88 2.43 4.28 3.16
CA LEU A 88 2.85 4.48 4.57
C LEU A 88 3.21 3.15 5.24
N TRP A 89 2.43 2.09 5.02
CA TRP A 89 2.75 0.75 5.52
C TRP A 89 4.03 0.18 4.90
N VAL A 90 4.30 0.41 3.61
CA VAL A 90 5.58 0.03 2.99
C VAL A 90 6.74 0.68 3.75
N GLY A 91 6.67 2.00 4.02
CA GLY A 91 7.69 2.72 4.77
C GLY A 91 7.92 2.15 6.17
N VAL A 92 6.83 1.87 6.90
CA VAL A 92 6.89 1.26 8.24
C VAL A 92 7.58 -0.12 8.21
N PHE A 93 7.24 -0.98 7.25
CA PHE A 93 7.87 -2.31 7.16
C PHE A 93 9.34 -2.24 6.75
N ILE A 94 9.71 -1.37 5.78
CA ILE A 94 11.10 -1.15 5.40
C ILE A 94 11.91 -0.67 6.61
N SER A 95 11.42 0.33 7.34
CA SER A 95 12.10 0.81 8.56
C SER A 95 12.19 -0.28 9.63
N ALA A 96 11.15 -1.08 9.83
CA ALA A 96 11.18 -2.17 10.80
C ALA A 96 12.22 -3.25 10.43
N PHE A 97 12.34 -3.60 9.15
CA PHE A 97 13.35 -4.55 8.67
C PHE A 97 14.76 -3.98 8.79
N ALA A 98 14.97 -2.71 8.47
CA ALA A 98 16.26 -2.07 8.61
C ALA A 98 16.69 -1.94 10.10
N VAL A 99 15.76 -1.56 10.99
CA VAL A 99 16.01 -1.56 12.44
C VAL A 99 16.35 -2.97 12.93
N SER A 100 15.63 -3.99 12.47
CA SER A 100 15.92 -5.39 12.80
C SER A 100 17.31 -5.81 12.30
N SER A 101 17.71 -5.35 11.12
CA SER A 101 19.05 -5.52 10.58
C SER A 101 20.11 -4.93 11.50
N THR A 102 19.93 -3.67 11.92
CA THR A 102 20.83 -2.97 12.85
C THR A 102 20.98 -3.74 14.15
N PHE A 103 19.88 -4.25 14.72
CA PHE A 103 19.93 -5.07 15.94
C PHE A 103 20.70 -6.36 15.80
N LEU A 104 20.56 -7.04 14.66
CA LEU A 104 21.22 -8.33 14.42
C LEU A 104 22.72 -8.16 14.16
N LEU A 105 23.14 -7.04 13.57
CA LEU A 105 24.54 -6.76 13.24
C LEU A 105 25.28 -6.07 14.40
N ASP A 106 24.59 -5.22 15.16
CA ASP A 106 25.15 -4.50 16.29
C ASP A 106 24.27 -4.65 17.54
N PRO A 107 24.50 -5.68 18.37
CA PRO A 107 23.79 -5.85 19.64
C PRO A 107 24.02 -4.68 20.62
N SER A 108 25.11 -3.93 20.47
CA SER A 108 25.44 -2.81 21.35
C SER A 108 24.57 -1.58 21.10
N PHE A 109 23.87 -1.52 19.96
CA PHE A 109 22.92 -0.47 19.61
C PHE A 109 21.87 -0.22 20.70
N TRP A 110 21.45 -1.26 21.44
CA TRP A 110 20.46 -1.11 22.51
C TRP A 110 21.02 -0.49 23.79
N THR A 111 22.33 -0.64 23.99
CA THR A 111 23.07 -0.20 25.18
C THR A 111 23.77 1.16 25.02
N ILE A 112 23.82 1.69 23.79
CA ILE A 112 24.26 3.05 23.50
C ILE A 112 23.39 4.09 24.25
N ASP A 113 23.89 5.32 24.33
CA ASP A 113 23.15 6.45 24.87
C ASP A 113 21.70 6.49 24.36
N ARG A 114 20.76 6.56 25.30
CA ARG A 114 19.32 6.39 25.07
C ARG A 114 18.80 7.43 24.09
N ASP A 115 19.31 8.65 24.20
CA ASP A 115 18.82 9.78 23.41
C ASP A 115 19.29 9.68 21.97
N ALA A 116 20.58 9.40 21.75
CA ALA A 116 21.14 9.13 20.43
C ALA A 116 20.40 8.01 19.69
N ARG A 117 20.13 6.90 20.37
CA ARG A 117 19.40 5.75 19.82
C ARG A 117 17.98 6.12 19.40
N ASN A 118 17.22 6.83 20.25
CA ASN A 118 15.84 7.19 19.94
C ASN A 118 15.77 8.18 18.77
N ILE A 119 16.70 9.14 18.70
CA ILE A 119 16.80 10.08 17.57
C ILE A 119 17.06 9.30 16.27
N TYR A 120 18.00 8.36 16.29
CA TYR A 120 18.28 7.50 15.14
C TYR A 120 17.04 6.74 14.67
N LEU A 121 16.31 6.10 15.59
CA LEU A 121 15.07 5.37 15.26
C LEU A 121 14.01 6.29 14.65
N VAL A 122 13.79 7.47 15.22
CA VAL A 122 12.83 8.45 14.69
C VAL A 122 13.20 8.88 13.27
N LEU A 123 14.48 9.19 13.03
CA LEU A 123 14.96 9.55 11.70
C LEU A 123 14.81 8.39 10.71
N GLN A 124 15.11 7.17 11.12
CA GLN A 124 14.99 5.98 10.26
C GLN A 124 13.54 5.72 9.83
N PHE A 125 12.58 5.87 10.75
CA PHE A 125 11.15 5.76 10.42
C PHE A 125 10.64 6.95 9.60
N ALA A 126 11.07 8.17 9.91
CA ALA A 126 10.71 9.36 9.14
C ALA A 126 11.20 9.26 7.69
N SER A 127 12.45 8.84 7.48
CA SER A 127 13.03 8.60 6.15
C SER A 127 12.32 7.48 5.41
N GLY A 128 12.01 6.36 6.09
CA GLY A 128 11.26 5.26 5.47
C GLY A 128 9.87 5.68 5.00
N ILE A 129 9.15 6.44 5.83
CA ILE A 129 7.85 7.02 5.45
C ILE A 129 8.02 7.99 4.28
N ALA A 130 8.97 8.93 4.34
CA ALA A 130 9.19 9.92 3.29
C ALA A 130 9.52 9.27 1.93
N HIS A 131 10.46 8.32 1.90
CA HIS A 131 10.85 7.62 0.67
C HIS A 131 9.74 6.71 0.14
N SER A 132 8.93 6.10 1.02
CA SER A 132 7.83 5.23 0.59
C SER A 132 6.78 5.96 -0.24
N LEU A 133 6.64 7.29 -0.10
CA LEU A 133 5.74 8.10 -0.92
C LEU A 133 6.14 8.13 -2.40
N LEU A 134 7.39 7.80 -2.76
CA LEU A 134 7.83 7.66 -4.15
C LEU A 134 7.07 6.54 -4.88
N SER A 135 6.58 5.52 -4.15
CA SER A 135 5.74 4.46 -4.73
C SER A 135 4.36 4.95 -5.20
N LEU A 136 3.94 6.15 -4.79
CA LEU A 136 2.69 6.76 -5.24
C LEU A 136 2.72 7.15 -6.71
N ILE A 137 3.92 7.40 -7.26
CA ILE A 137 4.12 7.78 -8.66
C ILE A 137 3.53 6.71 -9.60
N SER A 138 3.69 5.42 -9.30
CA SER A 138 3.13 4.34 -10.11
C SER A 138 1.85 3.73 -9.52
N SER A 139 1.70 3.70 -8.19
CA SER A 139 0.53 3.04 -7.58
C SER A 139 -0.78 3.77 -7.80
N ILE A 140 -0.79 5.12 -7.82
CA ILE A 140 -2.03 5.89 -8.05
C ILE A 140 -2.52 5.71 -9.49
N PRO A 141 -1.71 5.95 -10.54
CA PRO A 141 -2.14 5.70 -11.92
C PRO A 141 -2.63 4.28 -12.13
N LEU A 142 -1.89 3.27 -11.65
CA LEU A 142 -2.32 1.88 -11.81
C LEU A 142 -3.61 1.58 -11.03
N ALA A 143 -3.76 2.08 -9.81
CA ALA A 143 -4.99 1.88 -9.04
C ALA A 143 -6.21 2.51 -9.72
N THR A 144 -6.06 3.68 -10.35
CA THR A 144 -7.15 4.32 -11.12
C THR A 144 -7.49 3.53 -12.38
N LEU A 145 -6.49 3.01 -13.11
CA LEU A 145 -6.71 2.14 -14.26
C LEU A 145 -7.44 0.85 -13.88
N LEU A 146 -7.03 0.19 -12.79
CA LEU A 146 -7.69 -1.00 -12.27
C LEU A 146 -9.12 -0.73 -11.82
N GLN A 147 -9.41 0.45 -11.27
CA GLN A 147 -10.78 0.83 -10.91
C GLN A 147 -11.66 1.05 -12.15
N LYS A 148 -11.12 1.71 -13.19
CA LYS A 148 -11.85 1.89 -14.45
C LYS A 148 -12.17 0.55 -15.09
N ALA A 149 -11.20 -0.35 -15.19
CA ALA A 149 -11.39 -1.69 -15.72
C ALA A 149 -12.45 -2.50 -14.95
N ARG A 150 -12.52 -2.34 -13.62
CA ARG A 150 -13.58 -2.99 -12.81
C ARG A 150 -14.97 -2.38 -13.03
N ARG A 151 -15.06 -1.06 -13.17
CA ARG A 151 -16.34 -0.38 -13.45
C ARG A 151 -16.92 -0.74 -14.81
N GLU A 152 -16.06 -1.01 -15.80
CA GLU A 152 -16.50 -1.50 -17.11
C GLU A 152 -17.10 -2.91 -17.04
N SER A 153 -16.71 -3.71 -16.03
CA SER A 153 -17.31 -5.03 -15.77
C SER A 153 -18.58 -4.97 -14.90
N ASP A 154 -18.85 -3.84 -14.24
CA ASP A 154 -20.04 -3.68 -13.41
C ASP A 154 -21.27 -3.37 -14.30
N ALA A 155 -22.42 -3.97 -13.99
CA ALA A 155 -23.66 -3.69 -14.72
C ALA A 155 -23.99 -2.19 -14.65
N PRO A 156 -24.47 -1.57 -15.75
CA PRO A 156 -24.81 -0.16 -15.73
C PRO A 156 -25.88 0.10 -14.65
N PRO A 157 -25.77 1.21 -13.89
CA PRO A 157 -26.81 1.56 -12.94
C PRO A 157 -28.15 1.69 -13.69
N PRO A 158 -29.27 1.26 -13.08
CA PRO A 158 -30.58 1.31 -13.74
C PRO A 158 -30.90 2.75 -14.17
N ILE A 159 -31.27 2.91 -15.45
CA ILE A 159 -31.54 4.21 -16.10
C ILE A 159 -32.69 4.95 -15.41
N LYS A 160 -33.59 4.20 -14.76
CA LYS A 160 -34.77 4.71 -14.07
C LYS A 160 -35.10 3.78 -12.90
N ILE A 161 -35.22 4.33 -11.71
CA ILE A 161 -35.88 3.65 -10.58
C ILE A 161 -37.30 4.21 -10.59
N GLU A 162 -38.22 3.50 -11.23
CA GLU A 162 -39.64 3.85 -11.17
C GLU A 162 -40.40 2.80 -10.42
N THR A 163 -41.07 3.25 -9.36
CA THR A 163 -42.04 2.42 -8.66
C THR A 163 -43.41 2.90 -9.09
N VAL A 164 -44.13 2.06 -9.84
CA VAL A 164 -45.49 2.37 -10.30
C VAL A 164 -46.47 1.70 -9.35
N CYS A 165 -47.27 2.50 -8.65
CA CYS A 165 -48.35 1.98 -7.85
C CYS A 165 -49.50 1.50 -8.74
N GLN A 166 -50.27 0.51 -8.27
CA GLN A 166 -51.51 0.07 -8.94
C GLN A 166 -52.54 1.20 -9.10
N CYS A 167 -52.47 2.26 -8.29
CA CYS A 167 -53.33 3.44 -8.45
C CYS A 167 -52.86 4.40 -9.56
N GLY A 168 -51.77 4.10 -10.27
CA GLY A 168 -51.22 4.92 -11.35
C GLY A 168 -50.17 5.96 -10.90
N ALA A 169 -49.89 6.09 -9.60
CA ALA A 169 -48.86 6.98 -9.11
C ALA A 169 -47.45 6.48 -9.50
N VAL A 170 -46.62 7.34 -10.07
CA VAL A 170 -45.25 7.03 -10.49
C VAL A 170 -44.27 7.74 -9.55
N PHE A 171 -43.45 6.96 -8.85
CA PHE A 171 -42.42 7.49 -7.97
C PHE A 171 -41.03 7.33 -8.61
N LYS A 172 -40.25 8.41 -8.63
CA LYS A 172 -38.83 8.41 -9.07
C LYS A 172 -37.86 7.86 -8.02
N SER A 173 -38.39 7.22 -6.99
CA SER A 173 -37.69 6.60 -5.87
C SER A 173 -38.31 5.23 -5.60
N ALA A 174 -37.76 4.48 -4.65
CA ALA A 174 -38.31 3.21 -4.17
C ALA A 174 -39.02 3.37 -2.81
N PRO A 175 -40.18 4.07 -2.74
CA PRO A 175 -40.88 4.26 -1.48
C PRO A 175 -41.53 2.95 -1.01
N LEU A 176 -41.57 2.75 0.31
CA LEU A 176 -42.21 1.57 0.91
C LEU A 176 -43.73 1.61 0.78
N MET A 177 -44.32 2.80 0.83
CA MET A 177 -45.76 3.01 0.71
C MET A 177 -46.08 4.09 -0.33
N CYS A 178 -47.21 3.92 -1.00
CA CYS A 178 -47.74 4.90 -1.94
C CYS A 178 -48.33 6.10 -1.18
N ALA A 179 -47.86 7.31 -1.46
CA ALA A 179 -48.38 8.54 -0.85
C ALA A 179 -49.85 8.83 -1.24
N GLU A 180 -50.29 8.36 -2.42
CA GLU A 180 -51.64 8.63 -2.94
C GLU A 180 -52.70 7.68 -2.39
N CYS A 181 -52.41 6.37 -2.32
CA CYS A 181 -53.41 5.36 -1.93
C CYS A 181 -53.07 4.58 -0.65
N GLY A 182 -51.94 4.86 -0.01
CA GLY A 182 -51.51 4.22 1.24
C GLY A 182 -51.12 2.75 1.12
N ARG A 183 -51.12 2.15 -0.08
CA ARG A 183 -50.71 0.74 -0.28
C ARG A 183 -49.21 0.56 -0.12
N SER A 184 -48.81 -0.59 0.43
CA SER A 184 -47.42 -1.05 0.40
C SER A 184 -47.00 -1.34 -1.04
N LEU A 185 -45.86 -0.81 -1.44
CA LEU A 185 -45.28 -0.96 -2.79
C LEU A 185 -44.17 -2.02 -2.84
N ARG A 186 -43.77 -2.56 -1.69
CA ARG A 186 -42.71 -3.55 -1.58
C ARG A 186 -43.34 -4.89 -1.23
N ASN A 187 -43.26 -5.86 -2.14
CA ASN A 187 -43.61 -7.25 -1.81
C ASN A 187 -42.54 -7.79 -0.85
N GLU A 188 -42.95 -8.33 0.29
CA GLU A 188 -42.04 -8.89 1.30
C GLU A 188 -41.16 -10.04 0.76
N SER A 189 -41.46 -10.56 -0.43
CA SER A 189 -40.76 -11.66 -1.10
C SER A 189 -39.40 -11.30 -1.73
N GLU A 190 -39.01 -10.03 -1.81
CA GLU A 190 -37.72 -9.60 -2.40
C GLU A 190 -36.66 -9.16 -1.36
N VAL A 191 -36.87 -9.44 -0.08
CA VAL A 191 -35.83 -9.28 0.95
C VAL A 191 -35.01 -10.59 1.01
N VAL A 192 -34.05 -10.73 0.10
CA VAL A 192 -32.95 -11.71 0.19
C VAL A 192 -31.62 -10.97 0.06
#